data_AF-A0A0A1MY00-F1
#
_entry.id   AF-A0A0A1MY00-F1
#
_cell.length_a   1.000
_cell.length_b   1.000
_cell.length_c   1.000
_cell.angle_alpha   90.00
_cell.angle_beta   90.00
_cell.angle_gamma   90.00
#
_symmetry.space_group_name_H-M   'P 1'
#
loop_
_entity.id
_entity.type
_entity.pdbx_description
1 polymer ?
#
loop_
_entity_poly.entity_id
_entity_poly.type
_entity_poly.pdbx_seq_one_letter_code
_entity_poly.pdbx_strand_id
1 'polypeptide(L)' 'MILYTPLSYQDIFPESQGTGNEIQAVEWQGRTVFVSKNNDGHYQINQLISSNPNDYLNPDFLPGRIIS' A
#
# COMPACT_ATOMS: atom_id res chain seq x y z
N MET A 1 4.22 2.69 -21.73
CA MET A 1 3.94 1.25 -21.54
C MET A 1 2.66 0.93 -22.29
N ILE A 2 2.60 -0.14 -23.09
CA ILE A 2 1.41 -0.53 -23.87
C ILE A 2 0.78 -1.73 -23.16
N LEU A 3 -0.51 -1.68 -22.86
CA LEU A 3 -1.25 -2.79 -22.25
C LEU A 3 -1.91 -3.61 -23.36
N TYR A 4 -1.35 -4.80 -23.65
CA TYR A 4 -1.90 -5.72 -24.65
C TYR A 4 -2.98 -6.59 -24.02
N THR A 5 -4.21 -6.11 -24.06
CA THR A 5 -5.37 -6.80 -23.51
C THR A 5 -6.58 -6.63 -24.42
N PRO A 6 -7.44 -7.66 -24.57
CA PRO A 6 -8.68 -7.54 -25.31
C PRO A 6 -9.78 -6.81 -24.51
N LEU A 7 -9.54 -6.50 -23.23
CA LEU A 7 -10.49 -5.78 -22.38
C LEU A 7 -10.54 -4.28 -22.72
N SER A 8 -11.71 -3.67 -22.51
CA SER A 8 -11.85 -2.23 -22.72
C SER A 8 -11.11 -1.45 -21.63
N TYR A 9 -10.71 -0.21 -21.92
CA TYR A 9 -10.03 0.64 -20.95
C TYR A 9 -10.84 0.83 -19.66
N GLN A 10 -12.17 0.98 -19.79
CA GLN A 10 -13.08 1.19 -18.67
C GLN A 10 -13.16 -0.04 -17.74
N ASP A 11 -13.02 -1.25 -18.29
CA ASP A 11 -13.03 -2.48 -17.49
C ASP A 11 -11.75 -2.65 -16.65
N ILE A 12 -10.65 -2.02 -17.09
CA ILE A 12 -9.33 -2.10 -16.45
C ILE A 12 -9.16 -0.95 -15.46
N PHE A 13 -9.65 0.24 -15.85
CA PHE A 13 -9.61 1.46 -15.07
C PHE A 13 -11.05 1.97 -14.90
N PRO A 14 -11.82 1.34 -14.00
CA PRO A 14 -13.16 1.83 -13.69
C PRO A 14 -13.08 3.27 -13.17
N GLU A 15 -14.04 4.12 -13.55
CA GLU A 15 -14.11 5.48 -13.03
C GLU A 15 -14.29 5.39 -11.51
N SER A 16 -13.25 5.79 -10.78
CA SER A 16 -13.18 5.67 -9.34
C SER A 16 -14.27 6.50 -8.69
N GLN A 17 -15.40 5.88 -8.37
CA GLN A 17 -16.37 6.45 -7.45
C GLN A 17 -15.82 6.32 -6.04
N GLY A 18 -15.17 7.39 -5.58
CA GLY A 18 -14.72 7.53 -4.22
C GLY A 18 -13.21 7.37 -4.06
N THR A 19 -12.66 8.26 -3.25
CA THR A 19 -11.31 8.30 -2.70
C THR A 19 -10.90 6.90 -2.22
N GLY A 20 -10.37 6.08 -3.13
CA GLY A 20 -9.84 4.77 -2.79
C GLY A 20 -8.77 4.98 -1.73
N ASN A 21 -8.90 4.29 -0.60
CA ASN A 21 -8.00 4.34 0.56
C ASN A 21 -6.61 4.81 0.12
N GLU A 22 -6.27 6.07 0.41
CA GLU A 22 -5.01 6.65 -0.06
C GLU A 22 -3.86 5.79 0.46
N ILE A 23 -3.28 4.99 -0.43
CA ILE A 23 -2.09 4.23 -0.13
C ILE A 23 -0.93 5.21 -0.24
N GLN A 24 -0.30 5.48 0.89
CA GLN A 24 0.81 6.41 1.00
C GLN A 24 2.09 5.65 1.26
N ALA A 25 3.19 6.10 0.65
CA ALA A 25 4.53 5.62 0.96
C ALA A 25 5.07 6.45 2.13
N VAL A 26 5.41 5.79 3.24
CA VAL A 26 5.97 6.44 4.43
C VAL A 26 7.28 5.77 4.79
N GLU A 27 8.26 6.56 5.20
CA GLU A 27 9.49 6.05 5.78
C GLU A 27 9.26 5.80 7.28
N TRP A 28 9.40 4.55 7.70
CA TRP A 28 9.19 4.13 9.08
C TRP A 28 10.34 3.23 9.51
N GLN A 29 11.02 3.63 10.59
CA GLN A 29 12.25 2.99 11.09
C GLN A 29 13.32 2.77 9.99
N GLY A 30 13.49 3.75 9.10
CA GLY A 30 14.49 3.72 8.02
C GLY A 30 14.14 2.79 6.85
N ARG A 31 12.88 2.35 6.75
CA ARG A 31 12.37 1.49 5.67
C ARG A 31 11.11 2.10 5.08
N THR A 32 10.87 1.85 3.80
CA THR A 32 9.65 2.31 3.15
C THR A 32 8.52 1.32 3.38
N VAL A 33 7.39 1.81 3.89
CA VAL A 33 6.15 1.03 4.04
C VAL A 33 5.03 1.73 3.30
N PHE A 34 4.19 0.95 2.63
CA PHE A 34 2.92 1.44 2.13
C PHE A 34 1.86 1.31 3.22
N VAL A 35 1.17 2.41 3.49
CA VAL A 35 0.14 2.48 4.52
C VAL A 35 -1.16 3.01 3.95
N SER A 36 -2.29 2.57 4.52
CA SER A 36 -3.59 3.21 4.33
C SER A 36 -3.99 3.97 5.58
N LYS A 37 -4.51 5.18 5.39
CA LYS A 37 -5.05 5.97 6.50
C LYS A 37 -6.44 5.47 6.89
N ASN A 38 -6.60 5.12 8.16
CA ASN A 38 -7.90 4.79 8.74
C ASN A 38 -8.67 6.07 9.08
N ASN A 39 -10.00 5.98 9.19
CA ASN A 39 -10.87 7.11 9.52
C ASN A 39 -10.51 7.79 10.86
N ASP A 40 -9.91 7.03 11.78
CA ASP A 40 -9.47 7.51 13.09
C ASP A 40 -8.11 8.25 13.05
N GLY A 41 -7.52 8.42 11.87
CA GLY A 41 -6.26 9.15 11.67
C GLY A 41 -5.00 8.31 11.82
N HIS A 42 -5.12 7.07 12.30
CA HIS A 42 -4.03 6.10 12.32
C HIS A 42 -3.72 5.55 10.93
N TYR A 43 -2.51 5.03 10.75
CA TYR A 43 -2.08 4.40 9.51
C TYR A 43 -1.96 2.89 9.71
N GLN A 44 -2.45 2.11 8.77
CA GLN A 44 -2.28 0.67 8.75
C GLN A 44 -1.26 0.28 7.69
N ILE A 45 -0.26 -0.52 8.05
CA ILE A 45 0.72 -1.07 7.12
C ILE A 45 0.03 -2.05 6.18
N ASN A 46 0.14 -1.81 4.89
CA ASN A 46 -0.32 -2.71 3.83
C ASN A 46 0.83 -3.56 3.29
N GLN A 47 2.01 -2.97 3.13
CA GLN A 47 3.16 -3.66 2.57
C GLN A 47 4.49 -3.03 3.01
N LEU A 48 5.46 -3.88 3.34
CA LEU A 48 6.86 -3.47 3.50
C LEU A 48 7.58 -3.46 2.14
N ILE A 49 8.35 -2.41 1.88
CA ILE A 49 9.24 -2.28 0.72
C ILE A 49 10.68 -2.33 1.21
N SER A 50 11.23 -3.54 1.24
CA SER A 50 12.64 -3.77 1.57
C SER A 50 13.28 -4.79 0.63
N SER A 51 14.57 -4.60 0.36
CA SER A 51 15.43 -5.57 -0.32
C SER A 51 16.06 -6.59 0.64
N ASN A 52 15.97 -6.38 1.96
CA ASN A 52 16.49 -7.29 2.97
C ASN A 52 15.40 -8.27 3.45
N PRO A 53 15.57 -9.59 3.22
CA PRO A 53 14.58 -10.59 3.65
C PRO A 53 14.31 -10.60 5.17
N ASN A 54 15.30 -10.26 5.99
CA ASN A 54 15.15 -10.24 7.45
C ASN A 54 14.12 -9.21 7.92
N ASP A 55 13.89 -8.16 7.14
CA ASP A 55 12.93 -7.12 7.49
C ASP A 55 11.49 -7.64 7.42
N TYR A 56 11.20 -8.58 6.52
CA TYR A 56 9.91 -9.26 6.42
C TYR A 56 9.66 -10.24 7.56
N LEU A 57 10.72 -10.65 8.27
CA LEU A 57 10.62 -11.49 9.47
C LEU A 57 10.37 -10.68 10.73
N ASN A 58 10.57 -9.36 10.68
CA ASN A 58 10.34 -8.51 11.83
C ASN A 58 8.82 -8.26 11.99
N PRO A 59 8.22 -8.66 13.14
CA PRO A 59 6.81 -8.44 13.43
C PRO A 59 6.38 -6.97 13.30
N ASP A 60 7.36 -6.06 13.44
CA ASP A 60 7.12 -4.64 13.38
C ASP A 60 6.58 -4.18 12.02
N PHE A 61 6.93 -4.85 10.92
CA PHE A 61 6.58 -4.46 9.56
C PHE A 61 5.50 -5.35 8.93
N LEU A 62 4.84 -6.19 9.74
CA LEU A 62 3.81 -7.07 9.25
C LEU A 62 2.60 -6.27 8.71
N PRO A 63 2.01 -6.71 7.58
CA PRO A 63 0.74 -6.17 7.11
C PRO A 63 -0.35 -6.23 8.18
N GLY A 64 -1.18 -5.20 8.25
CA GLY A 64 -2.24 -5.04 9.25
C GLY A 64 -1.79 -4.34 10.53
N ARG A 65 -0.49 -4.08 10.71
CA ARG A 65 -0.02 -3.33 11.87
C ARG A 65 -0.45 -1.87 11.80
N ILE A 66 -0.90 -1.33 12.93
CA ILE A 66 -1.29 0.08 13.06
C ILE A 66 -0.09 0.88 13.59
N ILE A 67 0.25 1.96 12.89
CA ILE A 67 1.22 2.98 13.31
C ILE A 67 0.48 4.30 13.50
N SER A 68 0.86 5.06 14.52
CA SER A 68 0.18 6.29 14.93
C SER A 68 1.05 7.53 14.74
#